data_AF-A0A8J5ME97-F1
#
_entry.id   AF-A0A8J5ME97-F1
#
_cell.length_a   1.000
_cell.length_b   1.000
_cell.length_c   1.000
_cell.angle_alpha   90.00
_cell.angle_beta   90.00
_cell.angle_gamma   90.00
#
_symmetry.space_group_name_H-M   'P 1'
#
loop_
_entity.id
_entity.type
_entity.pdbx_description
1 polymer ?
#
loop_
_entity_poly.entity_id
_entity_poly.type
_entity_poly.pdbx_seq_one_letter_code
_entity_poly.pdbx_strand_id
1 'polypeptide(L)' 'MKHALERIGEFDGNPNKVYMLTALEWCEAAWNKVSATTIRNCWLHSTLISKGSVSFVLN' A
#
# COMPACT_ATOMS: atom_id res chain seq x y z
N MET A 1 -13.49 11.30 0.93
CA MET A 1 -12.30 11.15 0.06
C MET A 1 -12.60 10.26 -1.15
N LYS A 2 -13.17 9.06 -0.97
CA LYS A 2 -13.57 8.15 -2.05
C LYS A 2 -14.38 8.82 -3.19
N HIS A 3 -15.48 9.49 -2.87
CA HIS A 3 -16.30 10.21 -3.86
C HIS A 3 -15.59 11.35 -4.62
N ALA A 4 -14.55 11.95 -4.03
CA ALA A 4 -13.76 12.97 -4.72
C ALA A 4 -12.80 12.35 -5.74
N LEU A 5 -12.30 11.13 -5.45
CA LEU A 5 -11.40 10.37 -6.33
C LEU A 5 -12.16 9.65 -7.45
N GLU A 6 -13.39 9.18 -7.18
CA GLU A 6 -14.30 8.63 -8.21
C GLU A 6 -14.56 9.66 -9.32
N ARG A 7 -14.76 10.93 -8.95
CA ARG A 7 -14.98 12.05 -9.89
C ARG A 7 -13.79 12.42 -10.76
N ILE A 8 -12.57 12.05 -10.36
CA ILE A 8 -11.35 12.25 -11.18
C ILE A 8 -11.21 11.09 -12.19
N GLY A 9 -12.08 10.08 -12.10
CA GLY A 9 -12.02 8.81 -12.81
C GLY A 9 -12.96 8.66 -14.00
N GLU A 10 -13.26 9.73 -14.75
CA GLU A 10 -13.99 9.58 -16.01
C GLU A 10 -13.11 8.97 -17.10
N PHE A 11 -13.63 7.94 -17.76
CA PHE A 11 -12.93 7.20 -18.81
C PHE A 11 -12.57 8.11 -20.01
N ASP A 12 -11.27 8.34 -20.24
CA ASP A 12 -10.76 9.20 -21.32
C ASP A 12 -10.33 8.45 -22.60
N GLY A 13 -10.65 7.16 -22.70
CA GLY A 13 -10.31 6.34 -23.87
C GLY A 13 -8.92 5.67 -23.81
N ASN A 14 -8.09 5.96 -22.81
CA ASN A 14 -6.81 5.28 -22.64
C ASN A 14 -6.97 3.98 -21.81
N PRO A 15 -6.81 2.79 -22.40
CA PRO A 15 -6.98 1.52 -21.69
C PRO A 15 -5.88 1.26 -20.65
N ASN A 16 -4.76 1.96 -20.70
CA ASN A 16 -3.64 1.82 -19.76
C ASN A 16 -3.68 2.83 -18.62
N LYS A 17 -4.67 3.74 -18.61
CA LYS A 17 -4.80 4.74 -17.56
C LYS A 17 -5.40 4.10 -16.31
N VAL A 18 -4.61 4.06 -15.24
CA VAL A 18 -5.09 3.64 -13.92
C VAL A 18 -5.54 4.89 -13.17
N TYR A 19 -6.83 4.95 -12.82
CA TYR A 19 -7.36 6.06 -12.03
C TYR A 19 -6.87 6.00 -10.60
N MET A 20 -6.78 7.17 -9.97
CA MET A 20 -6.20 7.30 -8.64
C MET A 20 -6.92 6.42 -7.60
N LEU A 21 -8.25 6.29 -7.67
CA LEU A 21 -8.99 5.39 -6.80
C LEU A 21 -8.58 3.93 -7.03
N THR A 22 -8.58 3.48 -8.28
CA THR A 22 -8.18 2.11 -8.66
C THR A 22 -6.75 1.81 -8.22
N ALA A 23 -5.82 2.75 -8.39
CA ALA A 23 -4.44 2.60 -7.93
C ALA A 23 -4.38 2.44 -6.41
N LEU A 24 -5.13 3.23 -5.65
CA LEU A 24 -5.20 3.12 -4.19
C LEU A 24 -5.79 1.79 -3.73
N GLU A 25 -6.88 1.35 -4.35
CA GLU A 25 -7.51 0.05 -4.06
C GLU A 25 -6.54 -1.11 -4.37
N TRP A 26 -5.76 -1.01 -5.45
CA TRP A 26 -4.71 -2.00 -5.76
C TRP A 26 -3.58 -1.98 -4.74
N CYS A 27 -3.12 -0.79 -4.33
CA CYS A 27 -2.10 -0.66 -3.28
C CYS A 27 -2.58 -1.26 -1.96
N GLU A 28 -3.83 -0.98 -1.55
CA GLU A 28 -4.44 -1.56 -0.35
C GLU A 28 -4.51 -3.09 -0.44
N ALA A 29 -5.04 -3.61 -1.56
CA ALA A 29 -5.16 -5.05 -1.77
C ALA A 29 -3.80 -5.76 -1.81
N ALA A 30 -2.78 -5.13 -2.40
CA ALA A 30 -1.42 -5.64 -2.42
C ALA A 30 -0.80 -5.61 -1.01
N TRP A 31 -0.96 -4.50 -0.29
CA TRP A 31 -0.43 -4.33 1.07
C TRP A 31 -1.03 -5.35 2.05
N ASN A 32 -2.33 -5.59 1.97
CA ASN A 32 -3.04 -6.57 2.81
C ASN A 32 -2.58 -8.02 2.58
N LYS A 33 -1.93 -8.32 1.45
CA LYS A 33 -1.34 -9.64 1.18
C LYS A 33 0.08 -9.80 1.74
N VAL A 34 0.71 -8.72 2.17
CA VAL A 34 2.07 -8.78 2.74
C VAL A 34 1.98 -9.32 4.16
N SER A 35 2.66 -10.45 4.42
CA SER A 35 2.64 -11.05 5.75
C SER A 35 3.36 -10.15 6.78
N ALA A 36 2.92 -10.19 8.03
CA ALA A 36 3.60 -9.51 9.14
C ALA A 36 5.08 -9.91 9.24
N THR A 37 5.43 -11.17 8.91
CA THR A 37 6.81 -11.65 8.87
C THR A 37 7.61 -10.99 7.74
N THR A 38 7.03 -10.81 6.56
CA THR A 38 7.67 -10.11 5.45
C THR A 38 7.93 -8.65 5.83
N ILE A 39 6.92 -7.97 6.39
CA ILE A 39 7.05 -6.59 6.90
C ILE A 39 8.19 -6.53 7.92
N ARG A 40 8.20 -7.42 8.92
CA ARG A 40 9.27 -7.53 9.92
C ARG A 40 10.66 -7.57 9.29
N ASN A 41 10.84 -8.48 8.33
CA ASN A 41 12.13 -8.73 7.71
C ASN A 41 12.59 -7.53 6.87
N CYS A 42 11.68 -6.90 6.13
CA CYS A 42 12.00 -5.71 5.34
C CYS A 42 12.46 -4.54 6.22
N TRP A 43 11.76 -4.29 7.33
CA TRP A 43 12.11 -3.19 8.25
C TRP A 43 13.41 -3.45 9.01
N LEU A 44 13.69 -4.71 9.35
CA LEU A 44 14.98 -5.13 9.92
C LEU A 44 16.14 -4.96 8.91
N HIS A 45 15.91 -5.35 7.66
CA HIS A 45 16.92 -5.30 6.60
C HIS A 45 17.26 -3.87 6.20
N SER A 46 16.27 -2.97 6.15
CA SER A 46 16.49 -1.55 5.82
C SER A 46 17.20 -0.78 6.92
N THR A 47 17.36 -1.37 8.12
CA THR A 47 17.88 -0.72 9.33
C THR A 47 17.05 0.48 9.82
N LEU A 48 15.85 0.68 9.25
CA LEU A 48 14.91 1.73 9.66
C LEU A 48 14.43 1.57 11.10
N ILE A 49 14.46 0.34 11.62
CA ILE A 49 14.26 0.07 13.05
C ILE A 49 15.34 -0.85 13.58
N SER A 50 15.73 -0.60 14.83
CA SER A 50 16.62 -1.51 15.55
C SER A 50 15.91 -2.85 15.83
N LYS A 51 16.67 -3.95 15.88
CA LYS A 51 16.15 -5.29 16.21
C LYS A 51 15.32 -5.32 17.51
N GLY A 52 15.63 -4.47 18.49
CA GLY A 52 14.91 -4.39 19.76
C GLY A 52 13.56 -3.68 19.69
N SER A 53 13.29 -2.91 18.62
CA SER A 53 12.10 -2.07 18.46
C SER A 53 11.01 -2.72 17.59
N VAL A 54 11.30 -3.89 17.02
CA VAL A 54 10.44 -4.57 16.03
C VAL A 54 9.18 -5.19 16.64
N SER A 55 9.22 -5.52 17.94
CA SER A 55 8.07 -6.01 18.69
C SER A 55 6.93 -4.98 18.78
N PHE A 56 7.24 -3.68 18.72
CA PHE A 56 6.23 -2.61 18.75
C PHE A 56 5.44 -2.49 17.44
N VAL A 57 6.02 -2.88 16.30
CA VAL A 57 5.43 -2.62 14.97
C VAL A 57 4.44 -3.71 14.53
N LEU A 58 4.41 -4.86 15.21
CA LEU A 58 3.71 -6.06 14.73
C LEU A 58 2.75 -6.66 15.77
N ASN A 59 2.42 -5.88 16.81
CA ASN A 59 1.37 -6.18 17.79
C ASN A 59 0.13 -5.34 17.53
#